data_AF-A0AAV4MCK7-F1
#
_entry.id   AF-A0AAV4MCK7-F1
#
_cell.length_a   1.000
_cell.length_b   1.000
_cell.length_c   1.000
_cell.angle_alpha   90.00
_cell.angle_beta   90.00
_cell.angle_gamma   90.00
#
_symmetry.space_group_name_H-M   'P 1'
#
loop_
_entity.id
_entity.type
_entity.pdbx_description
1 polymer ?
#
loop_
_entity_poly.entity_id
_entity_poly.type
_entity_poly.pdbx_seq_one_letter_code
_entity_poly.pdbx_strand_id
1 'polypeptide(L)'
;MWYSGTDLQKLEDNLNSILEDLWKFTEKHKLTFNPTKSTVWFFTTNRKLHGYQPGRDWGADAGTLRNTYISLIRPILEYGITVYCCASNTKLQKLERVQLSAVRVISGLRNTCPNDIVLYEADLQPLSLRRSALVKYYGKLCSLGDRNRTSAYLRD
;
A
#
# COMPACT_ATOMS: atom_id res chain seq x y z
N MET A 1 -16.46 22.91 -19.69
CA MET A 1 -15.94 23.94 -18.77
C MET A 1 -14.43 23.89 -18.85
N TRP A 2 -13.81 24.74 -19.66
CA TRP A 2 -12.34 24.88 -19.66
C TRP A 2 -12.01 26.06 -18.75
N TYR A 3 -11.14 25.82 -17.77
CA TYR A 3 -10.74 26.84 -16.79
C TYR A 3 -10.01 28.00 -17.48
N SER A 4 -10.22 29.21 -16.98
CA SER A 4 -9.65 30.44 -17.53
C SER A 4 -8.15 30.56 -17.18
N GLY A 5 -7.38 31.30 -17.98
CA GLY A 5 -5.94 31.46 -17.77
C GLY A 5 -5.54 31.99 -16.38
N THR A 6 -6.43 32.74 -15.72
CA THR A 6 -6.21 33.24 -14.35
C THR A 6 -6.33 32.15 -13.28
N ASP A 7 -7.09 31.09 -13.54
CA ASP A 7 -7.24 29.96 -12.60
C ASP A 7 -6.01 29.04 -12.65
N LEU A 8 -5.37 28.95 -13.81
CA LEU A 8 -4.11 28.22 -13.96
C LEU A 8 -2.96 28.89 -13.21
N GLN A 9 -2.87 30.22 -13.27
CA GLN A 9 -1.85 30.98 -12.52
C GLN A 9 -2.03 30.82 -11.01
N LYS A 10 -3.27 30.93 -10.50
CA LYS A 10 -3.55 30.69 -9.08
C LYS A 10 -3.19 29.27 -8.64
N LEU A 11 -3.42 28.28 -9.50
CA LEU A 11 -3.06 26.90 -9.23
C LEU A 11 -1.53 26.75 -9.16
N GLU A 12 -0.81 27.36 -10.11
CA GLU A 12 0.65 27.37 -10.14
C GLU A 12 1.25 28.03 -8.90
N ASP A 13 0.74 29.19 -8.50
CA ASP A 13 1.19 29.91 -7.30
C ASP A 13 0.94 29.08 -6.01
N ASN A 14 -0.21 28.41 -5.93
CA ASN A 14 -0.52 27.54 -4.80
C ASN A 14 0.39 26.31 -4.75
N LEU A 15 0.67 25.69 -5.90
CA LEU A 15 1.61 24.58 -5.99
C LEU A 15 3.02 25.01 -5.56
N ASN A 16 3.46 26.19 -6.00
CA ASN A 16 4.76 26.73 -5.60
C ASN A 16 4.84 26.99 -4.09
N SER A 17 3.78 27.52 -3.47
CA SER A 17 3.72 27.69 -2.01
C SER A 17 3.83 26.35 -1.27
N ILE A 18 3.11 25.32 -1.73
CA ILE A 18 3.13 24.00 -1.09
C ILE A 18 4.51 23.36 -1.21
N LEU A 19 5.19 23.54 -2.35
CA LEU A 19 6.54 23.04 -2.57
C LEU A 19 7.55 23.67 -1.61
N GLU A 20 7.43 24.97 -1.36
CA GLU A 20 8.27 25.69 -0.38
C GLU A 20 8.07 25.19 1.05
N ASP A 21 6.83 24.93 1.46
CA ASP A 21 6.53 24.41 2.79
C ASP A 21 7.04 22.97 2.98
N LEU A 22 6.90 22.14 1.94
CA LEU A 22 7.50 20.81 1.89
C LEU A 22 9.02 20.92 2.01
N TRP A 23 9.66 21.80 1.25
CA TRP A 23 11.10 21.96 1.27
C TRP A 23 11.62 22.35 2.67
N LYS A 24 11.00 23.34 3.32
CA LYS A 24 11.31 23.74 4.71
C LYS A 24 11.16 22.59 5.70
N PHE A 25 10.12 21.77 5.57
CA PHE A 25 9.93 20.57 6.39
C PHE A 25 11.09 19.58 6.19
N THR A 26 11.53 19.39 4.96
CA THR A 26 12.62 18.44 4.65
C THR A 26 13.96 18.86 5.20
N GLU A 27 14.28 20.17 5.16
CA GLU A 27 15.50 20.71 5.78
C GLU A 27 15.49 20.53 7.30
N LYS A 28 14.37 20.86 7.94
CA LYS A 28 14.18 20.71 9.40
C LYS A 28 14.46 19.28 9.87
N HIS A 29 14.05 18.30 9.07
CA HIS A 29 14.20 16.88 9.38
C HIS A 29 15.44 16.23 8.72
N LYS A 30 16.33 17.02 8.11
CA LYS A 30 17.56 16.58 7.42
C LYS A 30 17.30 15.45 6.41
N LEU A 31 16.20 15.54 5.67
CA LEU A 31 15.82 14.54 4.66
C LEU A 31 16.48 14.86 3.32
N THR A 32 17.22 13.90 2.77
CA THR A 32 17.85 14.03 1.44
C THR A 32 17.04 13.26 0.40
N PHE A 33 16.34 13.96 -0.49
CA PHE A 33 15.64 13.36 -1.62
C PHE A 33 16.60 13.25 -2.81
N ASN A 34 16.81 12.03 -3.31
CA ASN A 34 17.49 11.83 -4.59
C ASN A 34 16.48 12.01 -5.72
N PRO A 35 16.57 13.04 -6.58
CA PRO A 35 15.55 13.35 -7.58
C PRO A 35 15.38 12.26 -8.65
N THR A 36 16.40 11.43 -8.88
CA THR A 36 16.33 10.29 -9.82
C THR A 36 15.79 9.01 -9.19
N LYS A 37 15.70 8.94 -7.85
CA LYS A 37 15.33 7.72 -7.10
C LYS A 37 14.24 7.92 -6.05
N SER A 38 13.74 9.13 -5.85
CA SER A 38 12.70 9.41 -4.85
C SER A 38 11.32 9.07 -5.40
N THR A 39 11.13 7.80 -5.72
CA THR A 39 9.88 7.10 -5.44
C THR A 39 10.05 6.61 -4.01
N VAL A 40 9.21 7.08 -3.09
CA VAL A 40 9.12 6.67 -1.67
C VAL A 40 9.91 5.38 -1.37
N TRP A 41 11.05 5.50 -0.68
CA TRP A 41 11.92 4.35 -0.38
C TRP A 41 11.20 3.40 0.58
N PHE A 42 10.82 2.22 0.08
CA PHE A 42 10.45 1.08 0.91
C PHE A 42 11.75 0.46 1.45
N PHE A 43 11.94 0.47 2.77
CA PHE A 43 13.12 -0.11 3.39
C PHE A 43 13.26 -1.58 2.99
N THR A 44 14.38 -1.94 2.36
CA THR A 44 14.72 -3.35 2.14
C THR A 44 15.38 -3.89 3.41
N THR A 45 14.86 -4.97 3.99
CA THR A 45 15.60 -5.70 5.03
C THR A 45 16.82 -6.35 4.39
N ASN A 46 17.99 -5.99 4.90
CA ASN A 46 19.29 -6.50 4.50
C ASN A 46 19.30 -8.04 4.43
N ARG A 47 19.40 -8.62 3.22
CA ARG A 47 19.54 -10.08 3.01
C ARG A 47 20.98 -10.58 2.99
N LYS A 48 21.94 -9.69 3.20
CA LYS A 48 23.34 -10.04 3.36
C LYS A 48 23.77 -9.49 4.70
N LEU A 49 24.00 -10.36 5.68
CA LEU A 49 25.04 -10.22 6.69
C LEU A 49 24.99 -11.47 7.59
N HIS A 50 25.83 -12.45 7.27
CA HIS A 50 26.49 -13.23 8.31
C HIS A 50 27.33 -12.21 9.11
N GLY A 51 26.91 -11.89 10.33
CA GLY A 51 27.56 -10.87 11.16
C GLY A 51 26.59 -9.81 11.65
N TYR A 52 25.70 -10.22 12.56
CA TYR A 52 24.99 -9.28 13.43
C TYR A 52 26.04 -8.61 14.33
N GLN A 53 26.40 -7.36 14.02
CA GLN A 53 27.13 -6.49 14.93
C GLN A 53 26.10 -5.59 15.64
N PRO A 54 26.00 -5.62 16.98
CA PRO A 54 25.16 -4.66 17.69
C PRO A 54 25.80 -3.27 17.53
N GLY A 55 25.06 -2.30 17.01
CA GLY A 55 25.53 -0.91 16.84
C GLY A 55 25.53 -0.35 15.41
N ARG A 56 24.81 -0.94 14.45
CA ARG A 56 24.46 -0.26 13.19
C ARG A 56 22.95 -0.20 13.01
N ASP A 57 22.38 0.98 13.28
CA ASP A 57 20.95 1.30 13.36
C ASP A 57 20.23 1.45 12.00
N TRP A 58 20.75 0.86 10.92
CA TRP A 58 20.24 1.08 9.56
C TRP A 58 19.37 -0.08 9.03
N GLY A 59 18.40 -0.49 9.84
CA GLY A 59 17.30 -1.37 9.44
C GLY A 59 16.02 -0.88 10.09
N ALA A 60 14.96 -0.67 9.29
CA ALA A 60 13.66 -0.33 9.84
C ALA A 60 13.12 -1.52 10.65
N ASP A 61 12.60 -1.22 11.85
CA ASP A 61 11.92 -2.20 12.68
C ASP A 61 10.78 -2.89 11.90
N ALA A 62 10.60 -4.20 12.12
CA ALA A 62 9.60 -5.00 11.41
C ALA A 62 8.18 -4.45 11.62
N GLY A 63 7.87 -3.92 12.81
CA GLY A 63 6.62 -3.23 13.10
C GLY A 63 6.45 -1.94 12.30
N THR A 64 7.52 -1.13 12.21
CA THR A 64 7.52 0.09 11.38
C THR A 64 7.30 -0.21 9.90
N LEU A 65 7.98 -1.24 9.38
CA LEU A 65 7.82 -1.74 8.02
C LEU A 65 6.40 -2.24 7.74
N ARG A 66 5.84 -3.01 8.68
CA ARG A 66 4.47 -3.51 8.61
C ARG A 66 3.47 -2.35 8.59
N ASN A 67 3.62 -1.38 9.48
CA ASN A 67 2.75 -0.22 9.54
C ASN A 67 2.80 0.60 8.25
N THR A 68 3.99 0.75 7.66
CA THR A 68 4.17 1.43 6.36
C THR A 68 3.45 0.68 5.23
N TYR A 69 3.51 -0.65 5.21
CA TYR A 69 2.75 -1.45 4.25
C TYR A 69 1.24 -1.29 4.44
N ILE A 70 0.76 -1.33 5.68
CA ILE A 70 -0.66 -1.20 6.01
C ILE A 70 -1.19 0.20 5.69
N SER A 71 -0.41 1.26 5.89
CA SER A 71 -0.85 2.63 5.67
C SER A 71 -0.78 3.10 4.21
N LEU A 72 0.17 2.58 3.42
CA LEU A 72 0.39 3.05 2.05
C LEU A 72 0.00 2.02 0.98
N ILE A 73 0.52 0.81 1.05
CA ILE A 73 0.36 -0.18 -0.01
C ILE A 73 -1.00 -0.86 0.09
N ARG A 74 -1.40 -1.25 1.30
CA ARG A 74 -2.63 -1.98 1.54
C ARG A 74 -3.89 -1.24 1.06
N PRO A 75 -4.07 0.08 1.32
CA PRO A 75 -5.26 0.79 0.84
C PRO A 75 -5.33 0.86 -0.68
N ILE A 76 -4.19 1.01 -1.37
CA ILE A 76 -4.14 1.03 -2.84
C ILE A 76 -4.58 -0.33 -3.40
N LEU A 77 -4.07 -1.42 -2.84
CA LEU A 77 -4.46 -2.78 -3.25
C LEU A 77 -5.92 -3.07 -2.92
N GLU A 78 -6.42 -2.64 -1.76
CA GLU A 78 -7.79 -2.90 -1.32
C GLU A 78 -8.83 -2.08 -2.08
N TYR A 79 -8.53 -0.81 -2.36
CA TYR A 79 -9.39 0.04 -3.19
C TYR A 79 -9.55 -0.55 -4.60
N GLY A 80 -8.46 -1.10 -5.16
CA GLY A 80 -8.49 -1.72 -6.47
C GLY A 80 -9.32 -3.01 -6.56
N ILE A 81 -9.73 -3.63 -5.43
CA ILE A 81 -10.44 -4.92 -5.42
C ILE A 81 -11.68 -4.87 -6.32
N THR A 82 -12.43 -3.77 -6.30
CA THR A 82 -13.63 -3.59 -7.13
C THR A 82 -13.33 -3.71 -8.62
N VAL A 83 -12.16 -3.22 -9.06
CA VAL A 83 -11.73 -3.21 -10.46
C VAL A 83 -11.17 -4.56 -10.88
N TYR A 84 -10.27 -5.14 -10.09
CA TYR A 84 -9.59 -6.40 -10.46
C TYR A 84 -10.32 -7.66 -9.96
N CYS A 85 -11.47 -7.54 -9.30
CA CYS A 85 -12.28 -8.69 -8.87
C CYS A 85 -12.58 -9.65 -10.03
N CYS A 86 -12.81 -9.11 -11.22
CA CYS A 86 -13.10 -9.85 -12.45
C CYS A 86 -11.84 -10.24 -13.26
N ALA A 87 -10.64 -9.94 -12.77
CA ALA A 87 -9.40 -10.23 -13.49
C ALA A 87 -9.07 -11.73 -13.52
N SER A 88 -8.27 -12.14 -14.50
CA SER A 88 -7.80 -13.52 -14.61
C SER A 88 -6.92 -13.93 -13.42
N ASN A 89 -6.93 -15.23 -13.08
CA ASN A 89 -6.09 -15.79 -12.01
C ASN A 89 -4.60 -15.46 -12.18
N THR A 90 -4.12 -15.41 -13.43
CA THR A 90 -2.73 -15.03 -13.74
C THR A 90 -2.38 -13.60 -13.34
N LYS A 91 -3.32 -12.64 -13.48
CA LYS A 91 -3.13 -11.25 -13.05
C LYS A 91 -3.25 -11.12 -11.53
N LEU A 92 -4.17 -11.87 -10.93
CA LEU A 92 -4.35 -11.91 -9.47
C LEU A 92 -3.11 -12.45 -8.75
N GLN A 93 -2.49 -13.50 -9.30
CA GLN A 93 -1.23 -14.03 -8.78
C GLN A 93 -0.09 -13.00 -8.85
N LYS A 94 -0.08 -12.08 -9.82
CA LYS A 94 0.90 -10.99 -9.85
C LYS A 94 0.71 -10.03 -8.68
N LEU A 95 -0.53 -9.69 -8.33
CA LEU A 95 -0.83 -8.87 -7.16
C LEU A 95 -0.44 -9.56 -5.85
N GLU A 96 -0.72 -10.87 -5.72
CA GLU A 96 -0.29 -11.64 -4.56
C GLU A 96 1.24 -11.69 -4.42
N ARG A 97 1.97 -11.77 -5.54
CA ARG A 97 3.44 -11.68 -5.54
C ARG A 97 3.95 -10.33 -5.03
N VAL A 98 3.26 -9.22 -5.32
CA VAL A 98 3.63 -7.89 -4.80
C VAL A 98 3.50 -7.86 -3.29
N GLN A 99 2.36 -8.33 -2.74
CA GLN A 99 2.19 -8.44 -1.29
C GLN A 99 3.25 -9.37 -0.69
N LEU A 100 3.45 -10.57 -1.23
CA LEU A 100 4.44 -11.51 -0.71
C LEU A 100 5.86 -10.95 -0.73
N SER A 101 6.21 -10.16 -1.76
CA SER A 101 7.49 -9.46 -1.81
C SER A 101 7.64 -8.48 -0.64
N ALA A 102 6.63 -7.64 -0.39
CA ALA A 102 6.61 -6.72 0.75
C ALA A 102 6.66 -7.47 2.09
N VAL A 103 5.89 -8.55 2.24
CA VAL A 103 5.86 -9.34 3.48
C VAL A 103 7.20 -10.03 3.76
N ARG A 104 7.88 -10.53 2.72
CA ARG A 104 9.22 -11.12 2.86
C ARG A 104 10.28 -10.10 3.25
N VAL A 105 10.07 -8.84 2.89
CA VAL A 105 10.89 -7.73 3.38
C VAL A 105 10.56 -7.49 4.84
N ILE A 106 9.29 -7.31 5.22
CA ILE A 106 8.89 -7.09 6.62
C ILE A 106 9.41 -8.18 7.56
N SER A 107 9.22 -9.44 7.20
CA SER A 107 9.57 -10.62 8.03
C SER A 107 11.05 -11.00 7.96
N GLY A 108 11.81 -10.49 6.99
CA GLY A 108 13.20 -10.90 6.76
C GLY A 108 13.39 -12.38 6.38
N LEU A 109 12.31 -13.14 6.15
CA LEU A 109 12.36 -14.58 5.88
C LEU A 109 12.93 -14.92 4.50
N ARG A 110 13.59 -16.08 4.43
CA ARG A 110 14.20 -16.58 3.18
C ARG A 110 13.14 -16.87 2.12
N ASN A 111 13.49 -16.70 0.85
CA ASN A 111 12.61 -17.05 -0.28
C ASN A 111 12.16 -18.52 -0.31
N THR A 112 12.87 -19.43 0.38
CA THR A 112 12.49 -20.85 0.49
C THR A 112 11.40 -21.10 1.53
N CYS A 113 11.13 -20.15 2.43
CA CYS A 113 10.04 -20.28 3.39
C CYS A 113 8.69 -20.30 2.65
N PRO A 114 7.78 -21.25 2.99
CA PRO A 114 6.42 -21.28 2.47
C PRO A 114 5.70 -19.93 2.63
N ASN A 115 4.88 -19.55 1.64
CA ASN A 115 4.19 -18.26 1.63
C ASN A 115 3.24 -18.08 2.83
N ASP A 116 2.60 -19.15 3.28
CA ASP A 116 1.63 -19.11 4.38
C ASP A 116 2.31 -18.76 5.71
N ILE A 117 3.50 -19.33 5.95
CA ILE A 117 4.31 -19.03 7.15
C ILE A 117 4.77 -17.57 7.13
N VAL A 118 5.18 -17.08 5.96
CA VAL A 118 5.62 -15.68 5.79
C VAL A 118 4.49 -14.69 6.06
N LEU A 119 3.27 -15.00 5.61
CA LEU A 119 2.08 -14.21 5.87
C LEU A 119 1.66 -14.25 7.35
N TYR A 120 1.73 -15.42 7.97
CA TYR A 120 1.46 -15.60 9.39
C TYR A 120 2.42 -14.79 10.26
N GLU A 121 3.72 -14.86 10.00
CA GLU A 121 4.75 -14.15 10.77
C GLU A 121 4.57 -12.63 10.73
N ALA A 122 4.15 -12.09 9.58
CA ALA A 122 3.91 -10.66 9.43
C ALA A 122 2.49 -10.23 9.88
N ASP A 123 1.68 -11.14 10.43
CA ASP A 123 0.28 -10.90 10.80
C ASP A 123 -0.53 -10.28 9.63
N LEU A 124 -0.38 -10.84 8.42
CA LEU A 124 -1.07 -10.37 7.21
C LEU A 124 -1.84 -11.50 6.53
N GLN A 125 -3.10 -11.23 6.19
CA GLN A 125 -3.93 -12.16 5.43
C GLN A 125 -3.65 -12.08 3.91
N PRO A 126 -3.78 -13.19 3.16
CA PRO A 126 -3.68 -13.16 1.70
C PRO A 126 -4.79 -12.33 1.06
N LEU A 127 -4.46 -11.64 -0.03
CA LEU A 127 -5.41 -10.80 -0.80
C LEU A 127 -6.62 -11.57 -1.30
N SER A 128 -6.42 -12.82 -1.75
CA SER A 128 -7.49 -13.70 -2.20
C SER A 128 -8.57 -13.93 -1.14
N LEU A 129 -8.16 -14.15 0.11
CA LEU A 129 -9.09 -14.35 1.23
C LEU A 129 -9.88 -13.07 1.55
N ARG A 130 -9.19 -11.92 1.56
CA ARG A 130 -9.85 -10.61 1.80
C ARG A 130 -10.87 -10.29 0.72
N ARG A 131 -10.52 -10.54 -0.54
CA ARG A 131 -11.45 -10.41 -1.67
C ARG A 131 -12.66 -11.33 -1.52
N SER A 132 -12.45 -12.59 -1.16
CA SER A 132 -13.56 -13.54 -0.95
C SER A 132 -14.53 -13.07 0.14
N ALA A 133 -14.00 -12.55 1.25
CA ALA A 133 -14.83 -11.99 2.32
C ALA A 133 -15.67 -10.80 1.83
N LEU A 134 -15.08 -9.91 1.02
CA LEU A 134 -15.80 -8.77 0.46
C LEU A 134 -16.92 -9.22 -0.50
N VAL A 135 -16.65 -10.17 -1.39
CA VAL A 135 -17.66 -10.72 -2.32
C VAL A 135 -18.81 -11.37 -1.55
N LYS A 136 -18.53 -12.13 -0.48
CA LYS A 136 -19.56 -12.72 0.38
C LYS A 136 -20.41 -11.64 1.05
N TYR A 137 -19.78 -10.56 1.53
CA TYR A 137 -20.49 -9.44 2.11
C TYR A 137 -21.43 -8.75 1.11
N TYR A 138 -20.95 -8.46 -0.11
CA TYR A 138 -21.80 -7.91 -1.17
C TYR A 138 -22.96 -8.83 -1.54
N GLY A 139 -22.72 -10.14 -1.68
CA GLY A 139 -23.78 -11.11 -1.93
C GLY A 139 -24.83 -11.14 -0.81
N LYS A 140 -24.38 -11.03 0.45
CA LYS A 140 -25.28 -10.91 1.61
C LYS A 140 -26.08 -9.61 1.56
N LEU A 141 -25.47 -8.48 1.24
CA LEU A 141 -26.17 -7.19 1.09
C LEU A 141 -27.26 -7.27 0.02
N CYS A 142 -26.95 -7.81 -1.17
CA CYS A 142 -27.93 -7.97 -2.23
C CYS A 142 -29.11 -8.86 -1.82
N SER A 143 -28.87 -9.88 -0.98
CA SER A 143 -29.95 -10.76 -0.47
C SER A 143 -30.93 -10.08 0.48
N LEU A 144 -30.59 -8.92 1.06
CA LEU A 144 -31.47 -8.19 1.98
C LEU A 144 -32.60 -7.45 1.24
N GLY A 145 -32.47 -7.23 -0.07
CA GLY A 145 -33.47 -6.53 -0.88
C GLY A 145 -33.76 -5.11 -0.38
N ASP A 146 -34.99 -4.64 -0.54
CA ASP A 146 -35.34 -3.25 -0.25
C ASP A 146 -35.56 -2.97 1.26
N ARG A 147 -35.45 -4.01 2.10
CA ARG A 147 -35.55 -3.90 3.57
C ARG A 147 -34.36 -3.15 4.17
N ASN A 148 -33.23 -3.11 3.48
CA ASN A 148 -32.05 -2.38 3.89
C ASN A 148 -31.80 -1.22 2.92
N ARG A 149 -31.70 0.00 3.47
CA ARG A 149 -31.47 1.23 2.69
C ARG A 149 -30.21 1.14 1.82
N THR A 150 -29.15 0.49 2.32
CA THR A 150 -27.88 0.37 1.60
C THR A 150 -27.96 -0.58 0.42
N SER A 151 -28.73 -1.68 0.52
CA SER A 151 -28.92 -2.60 -0.61
C SER A 151 -29.86 -2.03 -1.66
N ALA A 152 -30.84 -1.21 -1.26
CA ALA A 152 -31.67 -0.45 -2.20
C ALA A 152 -30.81 0.54 -3.03
N TYR A 153 -29.94 1.33 -2.38
CA TYR A 153 -29.04 2.27 -3.07
C TYR A 153 -28.10 1.61 -4.09
N LEU A 154 -27.65 0.38 -3.83
CA LEU A 154 -26.72 -0.33 -4.73
C LEU A 154 -27.42 -0.99 -5.94
N ARG A 155 -28.76 -0.96 -6.01
CA ARG A 155 -29.55 -1.51 -7.12
C ARG A 155 -29.90 -0.48 -8.20
N ASP A 156 -29.90 0.80 -7.85
CA ASP A 156 -30.20 1.94 -8.74
C ASP A 156 -28.96 2.38 -9.55
#